data_AF-A0A970CW76-F1
#
_entry.id   AF-A0A970CW76-F1
#
_cell.length_a   1.000
_cell.length_b   1.000
_cell.length_c   1.000
_cell.angle_alpha   90.00
_cell.angle_beta   90.00
_cell.angle_gamma   90.00
#
_symmetry.space_group_name_H-M   'P 1'
#
loop_
_entity.id
_entity.type
_entity.pdbx_description
1 polymer ?
#
loop_
_entity_poly.entity_id
_entity_poly.type
_entity_poly.pdbx_seq_one_letter_code
_entity_poly.pdbx_strand_id
1 'polypeptide(L)'
;MKIQFKKHQIFIGLLFIMVIVMVWASVVGAADISVVDSFKIIASHIPYIGKNIDLGDISKSHITIISNIRLPRILLAFMVGYALSVSGATLQGLLKNPMADPFIMGTSSGAALGAAIAILFKLDKVFLGMGYNSV
;
A
#
# COMPACT_ATOMS: atom_id res chain seq x y z
N MET A 1 21.21 -16.86 25.65
CA MET A 1 19.88 -17.21 25.12
C MET A 1 18.80 -16.11 25.25
N LYS A 2 18.93 -15.08 26.11
CA LYS A 2 17.92 -13.98 26.24
C LYS A 2 17.87 -12.96 25.08
N ILE A 3 18.92 -12.89 24.26
CA ILE A 3 19.05 -11.87 23.18
C ILE A 3 18.11 -12.16 22.00
N GLN A 4 17.81 -13.43 21.70
CA GLN A 4 16.88 -13.82 20.62
C GLN A 4 15.44 -13.38 20.92
N PHE A 5 14.98 -13.52 22.17
CA PHE A 5 13.63 -13.13 22.59
C PHE A 5 13.38 -11.62 22.47
N LYS A 6 14.39 -10.77 22.75
CA LYS A 6 14.25 -9.32 22.66
C LYS A 6 14.11 -8.84 21.20
N LYS A 7 14.75 -9.52 20.25
CA LYS A 7 14.64 -9.22 18.81
C LYS A 7 13.27 -9.56 18.24
N HIS A 8 12.67 -10.68 18.66
CA HIS A 8 11.32 -11.05 18.23
C HIS A 8 10.26 -10.05 18.74
N GLN A 9 10.41 -9.58 19.98
CA GLN A 9 9.55 -8.53 20.57
C GLN A 9 9.64 -7.20 19.78
N ILE A 10 10.85 -6.81 19.35
CA ILE A 10 11.04 -5.62 18.50
C ILE A 10 10.36 -5.79 17.13
N PHE A 11 10.48 -6.98 16.53
CA PHE A 11 9.85 -7.27 15.24
C PHE A 11 8.32 -7.22 15.33
N ILE A 12 7.74 -7.81 16.38
CA ILE A 12 6.30 -7.74 16.66
C ILE A 12 5.88 -6.28 16.88
N GLY A 13 6.66 -5.50 17.62
CA GLY A 13 6.39 -4.07 17.85
C GLY A 13 6.37 -3.24 16.56
N LEU A 14 7.34 -3.47 15.66
CA LEU A 14 7.39 -2.81 14.36
C LEU A 14 6.20 -3.18 13.47
N LEU A 15 5.82 -4.45 13.44
CA LEU A 15 4.65 -4.92 12.70
C LEU A 15 3.36 -4.30 13.25
N PHE A 16 3.25 -4.16 14.56
CA PHE A 16 2.11 -3.51 15.21
C PHE A 16 2.04 -2.01 14.86
N ILE A 17 3.17 -1.30 14.91
CA ILE A 17 3.29 0.09 14.46
C ILE A 17 2.85 0.25 13.01
N MET A 18 3.24 -0.66 12.13
CA MET A 18 2.85 -0.62 10.72
C MET A 18 1.34 -0.71 10.54
N VAL A 19 0.67 -1.60 11.29
CA VAL A 19 -0.79 -1.70 11.28
C VAL A 19 -1.44 -0.41 11.79
N ILE A 20 -0.92 0.17 12.87
CA ILE A 20 -1.40 1.46 13.38
C ILE A 20 -1.30 2.56 12.32
N VAL A 21 -0.16 2.64 11.63
CA VAL A 21 0.05 3.66 10.58
C VAL A 21 -0.91 3.46 9.40
N MET A 22 -1.18 2.22 8.98
CA MET A 22 -2.17 1.96 7.92
C MET A 22 -3.59 2.39 8.31
N VAL A 23 -3.95 2.18 9.57
CA VAL A 23 -5.24 2.61 10.12
C VAL A 23 -5.31 4.14 10.21
N TRP A 24 -4.25 4.79 10.69
CA TRP A 24 -4.14 6.25 10.71
C TRP A 24 -4.18 6.88 9.31
N ALA A 25 -3.52 6.26 8.33
CA ALA A 25 -3.55 6.69 6.94
C ALA A 25 -4.96 6.64 6.33
N SER A 26 -5.85 5.80 6.86
CA SER A 26 -7.25 5.75 6.42
C SER A 26 -8.05 6.97 6.91
N VAL A 27 -7.66 7.54 8.05
CA VAL A 27 -8.31 8.69 8.68
C VAL A 27 -7.90 10.00 7.98
N VAL A 28 -6.62 10.15 7.65
CA VAL A 28 -6.09 11.36 7.03
C VAL A 28 -6.50 11.47 5.56
N GLY A 29 -7.32 12.47 5.22
CA GLY A 29 -7.64 12.78 3.83
C GLY A 29 -8.48 14.04 3.67
N ALA A 30 -8.61 14.53 2.44
CA ALA A 30 -9.26 15.81 2.11
C ALA A 30 -10.76 15.89 2.41
N ALA A 31 -11.39 14.77 2.81
CA ALA A 31 -12.75 14.76 3.29
C ALA A 31 -12.72 14.59 4.81
N ASP A 32 -13.36 15.51 5.53
CA ASP A 32 -13.60 15.46 6.97
C ASP A 32 -14.57 14.31 7.27
N ILE A 33 -14.01 13.11 7.36
CA ILE A 33 -14.76 11.90 7.71
C ILE A 33 -14.44 11.61 9.17
N SER A 34 -15.48 11.39 9.99
CA SER A 34 -15.29 10.98 11.38
C SER A 34 -14.47 9.70 11.44
N VAL A 35 -13.53 9.63 12.39
CA VAL A 35 -12.65 8.47 12.63
C VAL A 35 -13.50 7.20 12.78
N VAL A 36 -14.66 7.32 13.43
CA VAL A 36 -15.59 6.22 13.68
C VAL A 36 -16.19 5.67 12.39
N ASP A 37 -16.56 6.53 11.43
CA ASP A 37 -17.15 6.11 10.14
C ASP A 37 -16.10 5.42 9.25
N SER A 38 -14.85 5.86 9.33
CA SER A 38 -13.73 5.23 8.59
C SER A 38 -13.49 3.79 9.06
N PHE A 39 -13.50 3.57 10.38
CA PHE A 39 -13.43 2.21 10.95
C PHE A 39 -14.66 1.37 10.60
N LYS A 40 -15.86 1.96 10.60
CA LYS A 40 -17.12 1.28 10.26
C LYS A 40 -17.14 0.79 8.80
N ILE A 41 -16.60 1.61 7.88
CA ILE A 41 -16.50 1.30 6.44
C ILE A 41 -15.40 0.26 6.15
N ILE A 42 -14.28 0.30 6.87
CA ILE A 42 -13.25 -0.73 6.74
C ILE A 42 -13.74 -2.08 7.32
N ALA A 43 -14.47 -2.03 8.44
CA ALA A 43 -15.05 -3.22 9.07
C ALA A 43 -16.16 -3.87 8.24
N SER A 44 -16.93 -3.09 7.45
CA SER A 44 -17.96 -3.64 6.57
C SER A 44 -17.41 -4.38 5.35
N HIS A 45 -16.17 -4.10 4.95
CA HIS A 45 -15.49 -4.82 3.86
C HIS A 45 -14.92 -6.18 4.30
N ILE A 46 -14.90 -6.47 5.62
CA ILE A 46 -14.53 -7.78 6.15
C ILE A 46 -15.77 -8.69 6.11
N PRO A 47 -15.78 -9.75 5.29
CA PRO A 47 -16.97 -10.55 4.98
C PRO A 47 -17.61 -11.27 6.19
N TYR A 48 -16.95 -11.29 7.35
CA TYR A 48 -17.45 -11.91 8.59
C TYR A 48 -18.05 -10.94 9.62
N ILE A 49 -17.86 -9.62 9.48
CA ILE A 49 -18.25 -8.60 10.50
C ILE A 49 -19.27 -7.58 9.95
N GLY A 50 -19.52 -7.55 8.64
CA GLY A 50 -20.41 -6.56 8.00
C GLY A 50 -21.92 -6.76 8.19
N LYS A 51 -22.39 -7.83 8.84
CA LYS A 51 -23.83 -8.15 8.91
C LYS A 51 -24.63 -7.34 9.94
N ASN A 52 -23.98 -6.72 10.93
CA ASN A 52 -24.66 -6.04 12.05
C ASN A 52 -24.39 -4.52 12.11
N ILE A 53 -24.02 -3.89 10.99
CA ILE A 53 -23.68 -2.47 11.00
C ILE A 53 -24.60 -1.68 10.08
N ASP A 54 -25.58 -1.00 10.67
CA ASP A 54 -26.46 -0.06 9.98
C ASP A 54 -25.63 1.03 9.29
N LEU A 55 -25.72 1.03 7.96
CA LEU A 55 -25.13 1.99 7.02
C LEU A 55 -26.15 3.08 6.62
N GLY A 56 -27.28 3.18 7.32
CA GLY A 56 -28.40 4.06 6.96
C GLY A 56 -28.13 5.57 7.05
N ASP A 57 -27.12 5.98 7.82
CA ASP A 57 -26.82 7.40 8.12
C ASP A 57 -25.57 7.94 7.40
N ILE A 58 -24.85 7.08 6.66
CA ILE A 58 -23.54 7.43 6.10
C ILE A 58 -23.69 7.75 4.61
N SER A 59 -23.32 8.98 4.22
CA SER A 59 -23.37 9.43 2.83
C SER A 59 -22.64 8.46 1.90
N LYS A 60 -23.33 8.02 0.83
CA LYS A 60 -22.80 7.07 -0.18
C LYS A 60 -21.46 7.53 -0.78
N SER A 61 -21.23 8.84 -0.84
CA SER A 61 -19.97 9.44 -1.29
C SER A 61 -18.79 9.09 -0.38
N HIS A 62 -18.98 9.04 0.95
CA HIS A 62 -17.91 8.70 1.89
C HIS A 62 -17.48 7.23 1.76
N ILE A 63 -18.45 6.33 1.53
CA ILE A 63 -18.20 4.90 1.32
C ILE A 63 -17.35 4.69 0.05
N THR A 64 -17.72 5.34 -1.06
CA THR A 64 -16.98 5.26 -2.32
C THR A 64 -15.56 5.81 -2.19
N ILE A 65 -15.36 6.93 -1.52
CA ILE A 65 -14.02 7.55 -1.36
C ILE A 65 -13.09 6.62 -0.57
N ILE A 66 -13.56 6.05 0.54
CA ILE A 66 -12.73 5.14 1.34
C ILE A 66 -12.45 3.84 0.57
N SER A 67 -13.49 3.23 -0.01
CA SER A 67 -13.38 1.93 -0.67
C SER A 67 -12.61 1.97 -2.00
N ASN A 68 -12.86 2.96 -2.86
CA ASN A 68 -12.30 2.99 -4.22
C ASN A 68 -11.04 3.84 -4.35
N ILE A 69 -10.75 4.72 -3.38
CA ILE A 69 -9.60 5.64 -3.48
C ILE A 69 -8.60 5.39 -2.34
N ARG A 70 -9.04 5.45 -1.08
CA ARG A 70 -8.11 5.39 0.07
C ARG A 70 -7.56 3.97 0.28
N LEU A 71 -8.43 2.96 0.33
CA LEU A 71 -8.05 1.57 0.57
C LEU A 71 -7.05 1.04 -0.48
N PRO A 72 -7.29 1.16 -1.81
CA PRO A 72 -6.31 0.72 -2.80
C PRO A 72 -5.00 1.49 -2.70
N ARG A 73 -5.03 2.80 -2.40
CA ARG A 73 -3.82 3.61 -2.23
C ARG A 73 -2.96 3.16 -1.05
N ILE A 74 -3.57 2.83 0.09
CA ILE A 74 -2.84 2.33 1.28
C ILE A 74 -2.18 0.99 0.97
N LEU A 75 -2.91 0.09 0.31
CA LEU A 75 -2.37 -1.21 -0.12
C LEU A 75 -1.20 -1.05 -1.10
N LEU A 76 -1.33 -0.19 -2.10
CA LEU A 76 -0.26 0.10 -3.05
C LEU A 76 0.97 0.70 -2.34
N ALA A 77 0.78 1.66 -1.43
CA ALA A 77 1.87 2.24 -0.66
C ALA A 77 2.61 1.19 0.19
N PHE A 78 1.86 0.29 0.83
CA PHE A 78 2.42 -0.83 1.57
C PHE A 78 3.24 -1.77 0.67
N MET A 79 2.67 -2.19 -0.47
CA MET A 79 3.35 -3.09 -1.41
C MET A 79 4.62 -2.47 -2.00
N VAL A 80 4.58 -1.19 -2.37
CA VAL A 80 5.74 -0.46 -2.88
C VAL A 80 6.83 -0.32 -1.81
N GLY A 81 6.45 0.05 -0.58
CA GLY A 81 7.40 0.16 0.54
C GLY A 81 8.05 -1.19 0.89
N TYR A 82 7.27 -2.27 0.88
CA TYR A 82 7.77 -3.63 1.05
C TYR A 82 8.79 -4.02 -0.04
N ALA A 83 8.41 -3.82 -1.32
CA ALA A 83 9.29 -4.12 -2.45
C ALA A 83 10.61 -3.33 -2.40
N LEU A 84 10.54 -2.05 -2.02
CA LEU A 84 11.72 -1.20 -1.90
C LEU A 84 12.64 -1.65 -0.75
N SER A 85 12.05 -2.00 0.40
CA SER A 85 12.80 -2.49 1.56
C SER A 85 13.53 -3.81 1.26
N VAL A 86 12.85 -4.74 0.57
CA VAL A 86 13.44 -6.02 0.16
C VAL A 86 14.54 -5.81 -0.90
N SER A 87 14.28 -4.98 -1.90
CA SER A 87 15.28 -4.63 -2.93
C SER A 87 16.54 -4.02 -2.30
N GLY A 88 16.39 -3.05 -1.40
CA GLY A 88 17.52 -2.46 -0.68
C GLY A 88 18.31 -3.47 0.15
N ALA A 89 17.63 -4.32 0.94
CA ALA A 89 18.29 -5.32 1.78
C ALA A 89 19.04 -6.38 0.95
N THR A 90 18.44 -6.86 -0.15
CA THR A 90 19.08 -7.83 -1.05
C THR A 90 20.30 -7.24 -1.75
N LEU A 91 20.20 -5.99 -2.19
CA LEU A 91 21.28 -5.27 -2.85
C LEU A 91 22.47 -4.99 -1.94
N GLN A 92 22.19 -4.55 -0.70
CA GLN A 92 23.21 -4.36 0.33
C GLN A 92 23.92 -5.69 0.66
N GLY A 93 23.19 -6.81 0.67
CA GLY A 93 23.75 -8.15 0.84
C GLY A 93 24.61 -8.62 -0.34
N LEU A 94 24.17 -8.37 -1.57
CA LEU A 94 24.87 -8.76 -2.79
C LEU A 94 26.19 -8.00 -2.96
N LEU A 95 26.14 -6.67 -2.82
CA LEU A 95 27.31 -5.82 -2.96
C LEU A 95 28.19 -5.78 -1.71
N LYS A 96 27.70 -6.36 -0.59
CA LYS A 96 28.33 -6.26 0.73
C LYS A 96 28.67 -4.82 1.10
N ASN A 97 27.87 -3.86 0.63
CA ASN A 97 28.04 -2.45 0.85
C ASN A 97 26.76 -1.89 1.51
N PRO A 98 26.81 -1.47 2.79
CA PRO A 98 25.65 -0.96 3.50
C PRO A 98 25.15 0.40 2.96
N MET A 99 25.93 1.06 2.10
CA MET A 99 25.53 2.32 1.44
C MET A 99 24.98 2.12 0.03
N ALA A 100 24.85 0.87 -0.43
CA ALA A 100 24.27 0.59 -1.74
C ALA A 100 22.76 0.85 -1.72
N ASP A 101 22.30 1.67 -2.67
CA ASP A 101 20.91 2.02 -2.87
C ASP A 101 20.46 1.65 -4.30
N PRO A 102 19.28 1.00 -4.48
CA PRO A 102 18.81 0.58 -5.79
C PRO A 102 18.64 1.71 -6.80
N PHE A 103 18.33 2.94 -6.36
CA PHE A 103 18.11 4.07 -7.25
C PHE A 103 19.39 4.53 -7.94
N ILE A 104 20.55 4.38 -7.29
CA ILE A 104 21.86 4.78 -7.85
C ILE A 104 22.35 3.82 -8.94
N MET A 105 21.91 2.56 -8.91
CA MET A 105 22.32 1.54 -9.90
C MET A 105 21.56 1.61 -11.24
N GLY A 106 20.78 2.67 -11.47
CA GLY A 106 20.08 2.88 -12.75
C GLY A 106 18.78 2.09 -12.91
N THR A 107 18.35 1.34 -11.89
CA THR A 107 17.08 0.58 -11.92
C THR A 107 15.86 1.49 -12.11
N SER A 108 15.87 2.67 -11.46
CA SER A 108 14.82 3.69 -11.61
C SER A 108 14.77 4.30 -13.01
N SER A 109 15.93 4.68 -13.56
CA SER A 109 16.02 5.22 -14.92
C SER A 109 15.60 4.19 -15.98
N GLY A 110 15.93 2.92 -15.79
CA GLY A 110 15.45 1.82 -16.63
C GLY A 110 13.93 1.63 -16.56
N ALA A 111 13.35 1.69 -15.37
CA ALA A 111 11.90 1.64 -15.19
C ALA A 111 11.19 2.85 -15.83
N ALA A 112 11.74 4.05 -15.69
CA ALA A 112 11.22 5.26 -16.32
C ALA A 112 11.26 5.20 -17.86
N LEU A 113 12.37 4.71 -18.43
CA LEU A 113 12.47 4.47 -19.87
C LEU A 113 11.46 3.42 -20.32
N GLY A 114 11.32 2.31 -19.59
CA GLY A 114 10.34 1.26 -19.88
C GLY A 114 8.91 1.79 -19.85
N ALA A 115 8.56 2.62 -18.86
CA ALA A 115 7.27 3.30 -18.79
C ALA A 115 7.07 4.27 -19.95
N ALA A 116 8.08 5.07 -20.31
CA ALA A 116 8.01 5.99 -21.43
C ALA A 116 7.79 5.25 -22.77
N ILE A 117 8.49 4.15 -23.00
CA ILE A 117 8.30 3.27 -24.16
C ILE A 117 6.88 2.68 -24.13
N ALA A 118 6.40 2.19 -22.99
CA ALA A 118 5.06 1.64 -22.86
C ALA A 118 3.97 2.66 -23.24
N ILE A 119 4.10 3.89 -22.76
CA ILE A 119 3.19 5.00 -23.07
C ILE A 119 3.30 5.40 -24.55
N LEU A 120 4.52 5.54 -25.08
CA LEU A 120 4.76 5.95 -26.47
C LEU A 120 4.16 4.97 -27.48
N PHE A 121 4.34 3.67 -27.24
CA PHE A 121 3.79 2.62 -28.10
C PHE A 121 2.33 2.27 -27.75
N LYS A 122 1.71 2.96 -26.80
CA LYS A 122 0.32 2.70 -26.32
C LYS A 122 0.11 1.22 -25.99
N LEU A 123 1.06 0.64 -25.24
CA LEU A 123 1.06 -0.77 -24.86
C LEU A 123 -0.03 -1.13 -23.82
N ASP A 124 -0.93 -0.21 -23.50
CA ASP A 124 -2.07 -0.37 -22.58
C ASP A 124 -2.94 -1.60 -22.87
N LYS A 125 -2.91 -2.13 -24.10
CA LYS A 125 -3.79 -3.21 -24.54
C LYS A 125 -3.17 -4.60 -24.67
N VAL A 126 -1.83 -4.73 -24.73
CA VAL A 126 -1.23 -5.92 -25.38
C VAL A 126 -0.74 -7.00 -24.42
N PHE A 127 -0.43 -6.70 -23.14
CA PHE A 127 0.29 -7.69 -22.33
C PHE A 127 -0.58 -8.53 -21.36
N LEU A 128 -1.70 -8.02 -20.83
CA LEU A 128 -2.46 -8.74 -19.76
C LEU A 128 -3.99 -8.59 -19.77
N GLY A 129 -4.61 -7.98 -20.80
CA GLY A 129 -6.08 -7.88 -20.89
C GLY A 129 -6.77 -7.08 -19.78
N MET A 130 -6.01 -6.36 -18.94
CA MET A 130 -6.51 -5.52 -17.84
C MET A 130 -6.64 -4.04 -18.24
N GLY A 131 -7.04 -3.77 -19.48
CA GLY A 131 -7.37 -2.42 -19.94
C GLY A 131 -8.85 -2.16 -19.73
N TYR A 132 -9.22 -1.35 -18.73
CA TYR A 132 -10.57 -0.85 -18.57
C TYR A 132 -10.93 -0.02 -19.82
N ASN A 133 -11.85 -0.53 -20.65
CA ASN A 133 -12.45 0.24 -21.73
C ASN A 133 -13.38 1.29 -21.11
N SER A 134 -12.92 2.53 -21.04
CA SER A 134 -13.81 3.69 -21.03
C SER A 134 -13.04 4.89 -21.53
N VAL A 135 -13.21 5.13 -22.84
CA VAL A 135 -13.05 6.39 -23.61
C VAL A 135 -11.87 7.29 -23.26
#